data_AF-A0A7Z9QKR7-F1
#
_entry.id   AF-A0A7Z9QKR7-F1
#
_cell.length_a   1.000
_cell.length_b   1.000
_cell.length_c   1.000
_cell.angle_alpha   90.00
_cell.angle_beta   90.00
_cell.angle_gamma   90.00
#
_symmetry.space_group_name_H-M   'P 1'
#
loop_
_entity.id
_entity.type
_entity.pdbx_description
1 polymer ?
#
loop_
_entity_poly.entity_id
_entity_poly.type
_entity_poly.pdbx_seq_one_letter_code
_entity_poly.pdbx_strand_id
1 'polypeptide(L)' 'MDVNAVMKLLAHRYPFLLVDRVLEVEAGKRLLALKNVSYNEPYFQGHFPGQPIMPGVPTAFYRYDMQPLRSGY' A
#
# COMPACT_ATOMS: atom_id res chain seq x y z
N MET A 1 -11.16 2.89 7.82
CA MET A 1 -11.01 1.46 8.21
C MET A 1 -9.62 1.25 8.81
N ASP A 2 -9.52 0.57 9.96
CA ASP A 2 -8.26 0.33 10.67
C ASP A 2 -7.50 -0.91 10.16
N VAL A 3 -6.28 -1.14 10.68
CA VAL A 3 -5.41 -2.24 10.27
C VAL A 3 -6.01 -3.63 10.53
N ASN A 4 -6.81 -3.80 11.58
CA ASN A 4 -7.43 -5.08 11.90
C ASN A 4 -8.47 -5.47 10.87
N ALA A 5 -9.26 -4.49 10.42
CA ALA A 5 -10.20 -4.70 9.32
C ALA A 5 -9.47 -4.91 7.98
N VAL A 6 -8.38 -4.19 7.72
CA VAL A 6 -7.52 -4.43 6.54
C VAL A 6 -6.99 -5.87 6.50
N MET A 7 -6.48 -6.38 7.63
CA MET A 7 -5.96 -7.76 7.73
C MET A 7 -7.02 -8.84 7.51
N LYS A 8 -8.28 -8.56 7.79
CA LYS A 8 -9.39 -9.50 7.51
C LYS A 8 -9.73 -9.54 6.02
N LEU A 9 -9.56 -8.42 5.32
CA LEU A 9 -9.88 -8.30 3.89
C LEU A 9 -8.71 -8.73 2.99
N LEU A 10 -7.48 -8.45 3.40
CA LEU A 10 -6.27 -8.78 2.64
C LEU A 10 -5.57 -9.99 3.25
N ALA A 11 -5.14 -10.93 2.41
CA ALA A 11 -4.35 -12.08 2.85
C ALA A 11 -2.89 -11.71 3.24
N HIS A 12 -2.39 -10.56 2.76
CA HIS A 12 -1.03 -10.10 3.02
C HIS A 12 -0.76 -9.89 4.51
N ARG A 13 0.43 -10.29 4.96
CA ARG A 13 0.93 -10.14 6.34
C ARG A 13 2.33 -9.54 6.33
N TYR A 14 2.81 -9.14 7.50
CA TYR A 14 4.19 -8.69 7.65
C TYR A 14 5.17 -9.69 7.00
N PRO A 15 6.18 -9.22 6.23
CA PRO A 15 6.55 -7.82 5.98
C PRO A 15 5.91 -7.20 4.71
N PHE A 16 4.93 -7.86 4.10
CA PHE A 16 4.29 -7.45 2.83
C PHE A 16 2.86 -6.90 3.00
N LEU A 17 2.35 -6.76 4.23
CA LEU A 17 1.17 -5.94 4.47
C LEU A 17 1.61 -4.49 4.51
N LEU A 18 1.29 -3.77 3.44
CA LEU A 18 1.75 -2.41 3.27
C LEU A 18 0.61 -1.38 3.37
N VAL A 19 -0.59 -1.74 3.83
CA VAL A 19 -1.70 -0.79 4.06
C VAL A 19 -1.96 -0.71 5.55
N ASP A 20 -1.77 0.46 6.16
CA ASP A 20 -2.02 0.65 7.60
C ASP A 20 -3.43 1.13 7.87
N ARG A 21 -3.97 1.99 6.99
CA ARG A 21 -5.31 2.56 7.13
C ARG A 21 -5.91 2.83 5.76
N VAL A 22 -7.20 2.59 5.62
CA VAL A 22 -7.98 3.06 4.47
C VAL A 22 -8.78 4.29 4.90
N LEU A 23 -8.57 5.38 4.15
CA LEU A 23 -9.19 6.68 4.36
C LEU A 23 -10.52 6.76 3.60
N GLU A 24 -10.53 6.35 2.33
CA GLU A 24 -11.72 6.44 1.47
C GLU A 24 -11.80 5.24 0.52
N VAL A 25 -13.03 4.78 0.26
CA VAL A 25 -13.35 3.71 -0.70
C VAL A 25 -14.53 4.16 -1.55
N GLU A 26 -14.35 4.08 -2.86
CA GLU A 26 -15.43 4.08 -3.85
C GLU A 26 -15.35 2.76 -4.62
N ALA A 27 -16.29 1.86 -4.33
CA ALA A 27 -16.29 0.50 -4.86
C ALA A 27 -16.22 0.50 -6.40
N GLY A 28 -15.25 -0.23 -6.96
CA GLY A 28 -15.04 -0.32 -8.40
C GLY A 28 -14.38 0.90 -9.05
N LYS A 29 -14.00 1.93 -8.28
CA LYS A 29 -13.45 3.17 -8.83
C LYS A 29 -12.17 3.64 -8.14
N ARG A 30 -12.18 3.81 -6.82
CA ARG A 30 -11.05 4.42 -6.11
C ARG A 30 -10.85 3.85 -4.70
N LEU A 31 -9.58 3.70 -4.32
CA LEU A 31 -9.16 3.41 -2.95
C LEU A 31 -8.10 4.43 -2.53
N LEU A 32 -8.36 5.15 -1.44
CA LEU A 32 -7.37 5.99 -0.77
C LEU A 32 -6.92 5.32 0.52
N ALA A 33 -5.65 4.95 0.57
CA ALA A 33 -5.04 4.29 1.71
C ALA A 33 -3.75 5.01 2.14
N LEU A 34 -3.37 4.78 3.39
CA LEU A 34 -2.18 5.34 4.01
C LEU A 34 -1.26 4.21 4.48
N LYS A 35 0.02 4.41 4.23
CA LYS A 35 1.14 3.62 4.74
C LYS A 35 2.07 4.56 5.50
N ASN A 36 2.23 4.32 6.79
CA ASN A 36 3.25 4.99 7.58
C ASN A 36 4.60 4.36 7.23
N VAL A 37 5.58 5.23 7.04
CA VAL A 37 6.96 4.82 6.75
C VAL A 37 7.79 5.05 8.00
N SER A 38 8.48 4.01 8.45
CA SER A 38 9.36 4.03 9.62
C SER A 38 10.68 3.35 9.30
N TYR A 39 11.79 3.93 9.78
CA TYR A 39 13.12 3.34 9.63
C TYR A 39 13.21 1.90 10.17
N ASN A 40 12.33 1.52 11.11
CA ASN A 40 12.29 0.18 11.70
C ASN A 40 11.67 -0.89 10.78
N GLU A 41 11.40 -0.59 9.52
CA GLU A 41 10.90 -1.56 8.55
C GLU A 41 12.05 -2.35 7.91
N PRO A 42 11.86 -3.65 7.61
CA PRO A 42 12.95 -4.57 7.27
C PRO A 42 13.67 -4.21 5.96
N TYR A 43 13.00 -3.54 5.02
CA TYR A 43 13.59 -3.15 3.74
C TYR A 43 14.65 -2.04 3.88
N PHE A 44 14.61 -1.22 4.92
CA PHE A 44 15.59 -0.15 5.10
C PHE A 44 16.99 -0.66 5.46
N GLN A 45 17.11 -1.90 5.97
CA GLN A 45 18.41 -2.54 6.19
C GLN A 45 19.17 -2.78 4.86
N GLY A 46 18.44 -2.98 3.76
CA GLY A 46 19.01 -3.33 2.45
C GLY A 46 18.80 -2.28 1.35
N HIS A 47 17.96 -1.27 1.56
CA HIS A 47 17.59 -0.30 0.53
C HIS A 47 17.71 1.15 1.06
N PHE A 48 18.90 1.72 1.14
CA PHE A 48 20.23 1.15 0.95
C PHE A 48 21.03 1.28 2.27
N PRO A 49 22.05 0.45 2.52
CA PRO A 49 22.86 0.58 3.73
C PRO A 49 23.40 2.01 3.91
N GLY A 50 23.08 2.64 5.03
CA GLY A 50 23.46 4.04 5.33
C GLY A 50 22.62 5.12 4.63
N GLN A 51 21.67 4.73 3.78
CA GLN A 51 20.75 5.64 3.06
C GLN A 51 19.35 5.02 3.01
N PRO A 52 18.52 5.16 4.05
CA PRO A 52 17.18 4.57 4.07
C PRO A 52 16.27 5.22 3.02
N ILE A 53 16.00 4.50 1.94
CA ILE A 53 15.14 4.95 0.84
C ILE A 53 13.99 3.96 0.72
N MET A 54 12.74 4.44 0.71
CA MET A 54 11.60 3.54 0.54
C MET A 54 11.64 2.97 -0.89
N PRO A 55 11.57 1.63 -1.11
CA PRO A 55 11.59 1.09 -2.45
C PRO A 55 10.36 1.55 -3.26
N GLY A 56 10.55 1.87 -4.54
CA GLY A 56 9.47 2.39 -5.40
C GLY A 56 8.36 1.38 -5.69
N VAL A 57 8.71 0.10 -5.81
CA VAL A 57 7.77 -1.02 -6.08
C VAL A 57 6.67 -1.14 -5.01
N PRO A 58 6.98 -1.15 -3.71
CA PRO A 58 5.95 -1.11 -2.66
C PRO A 58 5.25 0.26 -2.52
N THR A 59 5.90 1.37 -2.91
CA THR A 59 5.31 2.73 -2.80
C THR A 59 4.24 3.02 -3.85
N ALA A 60 4.27 2.35 -5.00
CA ALA A 60 3.43 2.67 -6.16
C ALA A 60 1.92 2.39 -5.97
N PHE A 61 1.48 1.72 -4.90
CA PHE A 61 0.15 1.12 -4.84
C PHE A 61 -0.91 1.85 -3.99
N TYR A 62 -0.67 3.08 -3.50
CA TYR A 62 -1.62 3.75 -2.58
C TYR A 62 -2.56 4.78 -3.20
N ARG A 63 -2.45 5.00 -4.51
CA ARG A 63 -3.45 5.71 -5.31
C ARG A 63 -3.86 4.82 -6.48
N TYR A 64 -4.77 3.90 -6.20
CA TYR A 64 -5.51 3.23 -7.26
C TYR A 64 -6.70 4.10 -7.65
N ASP A 65 -6.49 4.98 -8.63
CA ASP A 65 -7.58 5.37 -9.51
C ASP A 65 -7.77 4.22 -10.50
N MET A 66 -8.75 3.35 -10.24
CA MET A 66 -9.19 2.41 -11.26
C MET A 66 -9.92 3.24 -12.31
N GLN A 67 -9.17 3.79 -13.27
CA GLN A 67 -9.80 4.31 -14.48
C GLN A 67 -10.67 3.17 -15.04
N PRO A 68 -11.94 3.44 -15.40
CA PRO A 68 -12.77 2.40 -15.97
C PRO A 68 -12.01 1.86 -17.19
N LEU A 69 -11.71 0.56 -17.17
CA LEU A 69 -11.23 -0.16 -18.33
C LEU A 69 -12.15 0.24 -19.47
N ARG A 70 -11.65 1.03 -20.43
CA ARG A 70 -12.42 1.37 -21.62
C ARG A 70 -12.69 0.05 -22.33
N SER A 71 -13.91 -0.44 -22.16
CA SER A 71 -14.47 -1.45 -23.06
C SER A 71 -14.50 -0.80 -24.44
N GLY A 72 -13.65 -1.31 -25.33
CA GLY A 72 -13.49 -0.79 -26.68
C GLY A 72 -12.82 -1.83 -27.55
N TYR A 73 -13.67 -2.64 -28.19
CA TYR A 73 -13.47 -3.50 -29.37
C TYR A 73 -12.40 -4.60 -29.31
#